data_AF-A0A939YGY2-F1
#
_entry.id   AF-A0A939YGY2-F1
#
_cell.length_a   1.000
_cell.length_b   1.000
_cell.length_c   1.000
_cell.angle_alpha   90.00
_cell.angle_beta   90.00
_cell.angle_gamma   90.00
#
_symmetry.space_group_name_H-M   'P 1'
#
loop_
_entity.id
_entity.type
_entity.pdbx_description
1 polymer ?
#
loop_
_entity_poly.entity_id
_entity_poly.type
_entity_poly.pdbx_seq_one_letter_code
_entity_poly.pdbx_strand_id
1 'polypeptide(L)'
;MSNLVIVLIAVIPAIALMIFIYFQDKHEKEPISLLLKIFFLGVLSVIPTIIGELLVGKMVDITFGGTYLIYHAMTAFFGVGIIEEGFKFLAAYLCTWRNKKFNYKFDGIVYCLFGSMGFAATENIMYLFRANAGFVLRTGISRGLLAIPAHAMCAIFMGYYYGNAKYLKSYGDRAGCRANLIRGFVIASSLHAFYDFCIMTQSVIFSIIFVVFVIVADVFTIRRVIMAKKEDEKMYEAPQYRQYWVAANPYQPYGGYQAPTYGGYTAPNQGSPYQPQGAQGGQPMGQSPYQPQGMPVQGMPQQNQGMPEPQMQQPVMPEPDRDMLIRCPVCGEVNSFKAFFCRGCGASLHQL
;
A
#
# COMPACT_ATOMS: atom_id res chain seq x y z
N MET A 1 -32.10 -30.28 8.40
CA MET A 1 -31.53 -29.50 7.27
C MET A 1 -30.25 -30.20 6.83
N SER A 2 -29.96 -30.32 5.54
CA SER A 2 -28.73 -31.01 5.09
C SER A 2 -27.50 -30.14 5.27
N ASN A 3 -26.33 -30.76 5.50
CA ASN A 3 -25.06 -30.04 5.69
C ASN A 3 -24.74 -29.10 4.52
N LEU A 4 -25.10 -29.50 3.29
CA LEU A 4 -24.95 -28.67 2.09
C LEU A 4 -25.76 -27.36 2.20
N VAL A 5 -27.02 -27.41 2.63
CA VAL A 5 -27.85 -26.21 2.80
C VAL A 5 -27.30 -25.29 3.89
N ILE A 6 -26.75 -25.86 4.97
CA ILE A 6 -26.09 -25.08 6.03
C ILE A 6 -24.89 -24.30 5.48
N VAL A 7 -24.02 -24.96 4.72
CA VAL A 7 -22.87 -24.32 4.07
C VAL A 7 -23.30 -23.25 3.06
N LEU A 8 -24.35 -23.51 2.26
CA LEU A 8 -24.87 -22.52 1.32
C LEU A 8 -25.39 -21.26 2.04
N ILE A 9 -26.19 -21.40 3.10
CA ILE A 9 -26.66 -20.26 3.92
C ILE A 9 -25.47 -19.48 4.50
N ALA A 10 -24.42 -20.18 4.95
CA ALA A 10 -23.25 -19.55 5.55
C ALA A 10 -22.41 -18.73 4.54
N VAL A 11 -22.30 -19.20 3.29
CA VAL A 11 -21.33 -18.70 2.29
C VAL A 11 -21.97 -17.71 1.29
N ILE A 12 -23.25 -17.85 0.95
CA ILE A 12 -23.92 -17.01 -0.06
C ILE A 12 -23.77 -15.50 0.20
N PRO A 13 -23.98 -14.97 1.42
CA PRO A 13 -23.86 -13.52 1.65
C PRO A 13 -22.43 -13.00 1.45
N ALA A 14 -21.41 -13.79 1.80
CA ALA A 14 -20.01 -13.43 1.58
C ALA A 14 -19.66 -13.40 0.09
N ILE A 15 -20.15 -14.37 -0.69
CA ILE A 15 -20.02 -14.37 -2.16
C ILE A 15 -20.71 -13.15 -2.78
N ALA A 16 -21.92 -12.81 -2.32
CA ALA A 16 -22.66 -11.64 -2.82
C ALA A 16 -21.88 -10.32 -2.62
N LEU A 17 -21.27 -10.12 -1.44
CA LEU A 17 -20.44 -8.93 -1.18
C LEU A 17 -19.13 -8.93 -1.97
N MET A 18 -18.46 -10.08 -2.13
CA MET A 18 -17.27 -10.19 -3.00
C MET A 18 -17.60 -9.80 -4.44
N ILE A 19 -18.71 -10.31 -4.99
CA ILE A 19 -19.17 -9.97 -6.34
C ILE A 19 -19.52 -8.48 -6.43
N PHE A 20 -20.24 -7.93 -5.45
CA PHE A 20 -20.62 -6.51 -5.42
C PHE A 20 -19.41 -5.57 -5.49
N ILE A 21 -18.39 -5.80 -4.65
CA ILE A 21 -17.17 -4.97 -4.62
C ILE A 21 -16.26 -5.25 -5.82
N TYR A 22 -16.17 -6.50 -6.30
CA TYR A 22 -15.47 -6.81 -7.55
C TYR A 22 -16.02 -5.99 -8.73
N PHE A 23 -17.34 -5.76 -8.79
CA PHE A 23 -17.95 -4.87 -9.78
C PHE A 23 -17.78 -3.36 -9.50
N GLN A 24 -17.36 -2.95 -8.29
CA GLN A 24 -17.11 -1.54 -7.98
C GLN A 24 -15.79 -0.99 -8.52
N ASP A 25 -14.77 -1.84 -8.64
CA ASP A 25 -13.53 -1.53 -9.37
C ASP A 25 -13.85 -1.18 -10.83
N LYS A 26 -13.30 -0.06 -11.34
CA LYS A 26 -13.57 0.45 -12.69
C LYS A 26 -12.36 0.44 -13.62
N HIS A 27 -11.14 0.28 -13.12
CA HIS A 27 -9.93 0.60 -13.88
C HIS A 27 -9.23 -0.64 -14.43
N GLU A 28 -8.75 -1.54 -13.56
CA GLU A 28 -8.10 -2.79 -13.96
C GLU A 28 -8.60 -3.94 -13.10
N LYS A 29 -9.44 -4.82 -13.67
CA LYS A 29 -9.97 -5.98 -12.94
C LYS A 29 -8.85 -6.89 -12.45
N GLU A 30 -8.83 -7.10 -11.14
CA GLU A 30 -7.95 -8.06 -10.48
C GLU A 30 -8.15 -9.50 -11.02
N PRO A 31 -7.06 -10.28 -11.20
CA PRO A 31 -7.17 -11.62 -11.72
C PRO A 31 -7.80 -12.55 -10.68
N ILE A 32 -8.87 -13.24 -11.06
CA ILE A 32 -9.66 -14.11 -10.17
C ILE A 32 -8.79 -15.15 -9.44
N SER A 33 -7.71 -15.63 -10.06
CA SER A 33 -6.78 -16.58 -9.43
C SER A 33 -5.95 -15.98 -8.28
N LEU A 34 -5.75 -14.66 -8.23
CA LEU A 34 -5.18 -13.95 -7.09
C LEU A 34 -6.24 -13.77 -5.99
N LEU A 35 -7.44 -13.33 -6.38
CA LEU A 35 -8.56 -13.13 -5.46
C LEU A 35 -8.95 -14.42 -4.71
N LEU A 36 -9.00 -15.55 -5.42
CA LEU A 36 -9.24 -16.87 -4.81
C LEU A 36 -8.12 -17.29 -3.85
N LYS A 37 -6.84 -17.01 -4.17
CA LYS A 37 -5.73 -17.27 -3.25
C LYS A 37 -5.86 -16.46 -1.96
N ILE A 38 -6.24 -15.19 -2.06
CA ILE A 38 -6.45 -14.32 -0.89
C ILE A 38 -7.65 -14.82 -0.06
N PHE A 39 -8.75 -15.23 -0.71
CA PHE A 39 -9.91 -15.85 -0.04
C PHE A 39 -9.49 -17.10 0.75
N PHE A 40 -8.76 -18.04 0.14
CA PHE A 40 -8.31 -19.24 0.84
C PHE A 40 -7.26 -18.94 1.94
N LEU A 41 -6.44 -17.90 1.79
CA LEU A 41 -5.59 -17.43 2.90
C LEU A 41 -6.42 -16.87 4.06
N GLY A 42 -7.56 -16.23 3.79
CA GLY A 42 -8.53 -15.82 4.81
C GLY A 42 -9.23 -16.99 5.51
N VAL A 43 -9.57 -18.05 4.78
CA VAL A 43 -10.06 -19.32 5.37
C VAL A 43 -8.98 -19.91 6.29
N LEU A 44 -7.72 -19.96 5.85
CA LEU A 44 -6.60 -20.48 6.63
C LEU A 44 -6.25 -19.60 7.83
N SER A 45 -6.47 -18.28 7.76
CA SER A 45 -6.13 -17.36 8.86
C SER A 45 -7.01 -17.53 10.08
N VAL A 46 -8.15 -18.23 9.99
CA VAL A 46 -8.95 -18.66 11.15
C VAL A 46 -8.16 -19.52 12.13
N ILE A 47 -7.23 -20.36 11.64
CA ILE A 47 -6.44 -21.27 12.49
C ILE A 47 -5.54 -20.50 13.47
N PRO A 48 -4.63 -19.59 13.04
CA PRO A 48 -3.83 -18.80 13.97
C PRO A 48 -4.66 -17.79 14.76
N THR A 49 -5.81 -17.34 14.24
CA THR A 49 -6.76 -16.49 14.98
C THR A 49 -7.29 -17.20 16.22
N ILE A 50 -7.83 -18.42 16.09
CA ILE A 50 -8.32 -19.21 17.24
C ILE A 50 -7.20 -19.42 18.27
N ILE A 51 -5.95 -19.66 17.83
CA ILE A 51 -4.81 -19.79 18.74
C ILE A 51 -4.54 -18.47 19.48
N GLY A 52 -4.57 -17.34 18.78
CA GLY A 52 -4.42 -16.00 19.36
C GLY A 52 -5.52 -15.67 20.38
N GLU A 53 -6.77 -15.91 20.02
CA GLU A 53 -7.95 -15.73 20.88
C GLU A 53 -7.86 -16.57 22.16
N LEU A 54 -7.47 -17.84 22.08
CA LEU A 54 -7.31 -18.70 23.25
C LEU A 54 -6.18 -18.23 24.18
N LEU A 55 -5.07 -17.75 23.61
CA LEU A 55 -3.94 -17.25 24.39
C LEU A 55 -4.24 -15.91 25.06
N VAL A 56 -4.82 -14.95 24.33
CA VAL A 56 -5.14 -13.62 24.87
C VAL A 56 -6.39 -13.66 25.75
N GLY A 57 -7.42 -14.42 25.37
CA GLY A 57 -8.63 -14.64 26.15
C GLY A 57 -8.31 -15.17 27.55
N LYS A 58 -7.42 -16.16 27.67
CA LYS A 58 -6.95 -16.64 28.99
C LYS A 58 -6.30 -15.55 29.84
N MET A 59 -5.55 -14.63 29.24
CA MET A 59 -4.97 -13.49 29.97
C MET A 59 -6.05 -12.49 30.40
N VAL A 60 -7.06 -12.25 29.56
CA VAL A 60 -8.23 -11.40 29.88
C VAL A 60 -9.05 -12.01 31.01
N ASP A 61 -9.33 -13.32 30.96
CA ASP A 61 -10.05 -14.06 32.02
C ASP A 61 -9.34 -13.94 33.38
N ILE A 62 -8.02 -14.13 33.42
CA ILE A 62 -7.21 -14.03 34.64
C ILE A 62 -7.16 -12.59 35.19
N THR A 63 -7.12 -11.58 34.31
CA THR A 63 -6.90 -10.18 34.70
C THR A 63 -8.19 -9.44 35.03
N PHE A 64 -9.30 -9.74 34.34
CA PHE A 64 -10.56 -8.99 34.40
C PHE A 64 -11.78 -9.84 34.79
N GLY A 65 -11.60 -11.15 35.03
CA GLY A 65 -12.64 -12.09 35.38
C GLY A 65 -13.54 -11.60 36.53
N GLY A 66 -14.85 -11.58 36.29
CA GLY A 66 -15.88 -11.15 37.24
C GLY A 66 -16.43 -9.73 37.01
N THR A 67 -15.69 -8.84 36.35
CA THR A 67 -16.14 -7.46 36.10
C THR A 67 -16.81 -7.28 34.74
N TYR A 68 -18.08 -7.68 34.63
CA TYR A 68 -18.87 -7.80 33.38
C TYR A 68 -18.52 -6.81 32.26
N LEU A 69 -18.69 -5.49 32.47
CA LEU A 69 -18.54 -4.52 31.36
C LEU A 69 -17.09 -4.38 30.86
N ILE A 70 -16.12 -4.24 31.77
CA ILE A 70 -14.70 -4.12 31.37
C ILE A 70 -14.16 -5.45 30.84
N TYR A 71 -14.63 -6.59 31.38
CA TYR A 71 -14.33 -7.91 30.84
C TYR A 71 -14.77 -8.05 29.37
N HIS A 72 -16.03 -7.71 29.04
CA HIS A 72 -16.51 -7.74 27.66
C HIS A 72 -15.74 -6.75 26.76
N ALA A 73 -15.38 -5.57 27.26
CA ALA A 73 -14.57 -4.61 26.50
C ALA A 73 -13.16 -5.17 26.22
N MET A 74 -12.47 -5.72 27.22
CA MET A 74 -11.13 -6.29 27.04
C MET A 74 -11.15 -7.51 26.11
N THR A 75 -12.17 -8.38 26.24
CA THR A 75 -12.38 -9.54 25.39
C THR A 75 -12.61 -9.12 23.93
N ALA A 76 -13.53 -8.18 23.69
CA ALA A 76 -13.85 -7.74 22.33
C ALA A 76 -12.71 -6.96 21.66
N PHE A 77 -12.01 -6.07 22.38
CA PHE A 77 -10.91 -5.27 21.80
C PHE A 77 -9.60 -6.05 21.66
N PHE A 78 -9.15 -6.74 22.71
CA PHE A 78 -7.85 -7.41 22.72
C PHE A 78 -7.93 -8.91 22.41
N GLY A 79 -8.97 -9.59 22.88
CA GLY A 79 -9.18 -11.02 22.62
C GLY A 79 -9.57 -11.30 21.17
N VAL A 80 -10.53 -10.54 20.62
CA VAL A 80 -11.12 -10.78 19.29
C VAL A 80 -10.65 -9.75 18.25
N GLY A 81 -11.11 -8.49 18.32
CA GLY A 81 -10.98 -7.52 17.23
C GLY A 81 -9.54 -7.26 16.75
N ILE A 82 -8.57 -7.12 17.66
CA ILE A 82 -7.14 -6.97 17.30
C ILE A 82 -6.57 -8.24 16.64
N ILE A 83 -6.99 -9.42 17.08
CA ILE A 83 -6.46 -10.72 16.63
C ILE A 83 -7.06 -11.10 15.28
N GLU A 84 -8.38 -11.05 15.15
CA GLU A 84 -9.14 -11.30 13.93
C GLU A 84 -8.67 -10.40 12.77
N GLU A 85 -8.72 -9.08 12.95
CA GLU A 85 -8.34 -8.13 11.88
C GLU A 85 -6.84 -8.18 11.59
N GLY A 86 -6.01 -8.53 12.59
CA GLY A 86 -4.58 -8.75 12.41
C GLY A 86 -4.28 -9.90 11.46
N PHE A 87 -4.91 -11.05 11.67
CA PHE A 87 -4.69 -12.24 10.83
C PHE A 87 -5.39 -12.14 9.47
N LYS A 88 -6.60 -11.56 9.38
CA LYS A 88 -7.25 -11.22 8.09
C LYS A 88 -6.39 -10.28 7.25
N PHE A 89 -5.86 -9.22 7.88
CA PHE A 89 -4.98 -8.28 7.18
C PHE A 89 -3.65 -8.94 6.79
N LEU A 90 -3.05 -9.76 7.66
CA LEU A 90 -1.83 -10.49 7.34
C LEU A 90 -2.01 -11.43 6.14
N ALA A 91 -3.14 -12.14 6.04
CA ALA A 91 -3.49 -13.00 4.92
C ALA A 91 -3.49 -12.23 3.57
N ALA A 92 -4.15 -11.07 3.53
CA ALA A 92 -4.13 -10.19 2.35
C ALA A 92 -2.72 -9.63 2.09
N TYR A 93 -2.05 -9.11 3.13
CA TYR A 93 -0.75 -8.44 3.04
C TYR A 93 0.36 -9.34 2.49
N LEU A 94 0.44 -10.59 2.96
CA LEU A 94 1.45 -11.56 2.52
C LEU A 94 1.32 -11.89 1.02
N CYS A 95 0.08 -11.91 0.49
CA CYS A 95 -0.18 -12.25 -0.90
C CYS A 95 -0.02 -11.05 -1.86
N THR A 96 -0.28 -9.82 -1.38
CA THR A 96 -0.49 -8.66 -2.27
C THR A 96 0.56 -7.55 -2.14
N TRP A 97 1.20 -7.36 -0.98
CA TRP A 97 2.07 -6.20 -0.75
C TRP A 97 3.27 -6.11 -1.71
N ARG A 98 3.79 -7.28 -2.12
CA ARG A 98 4.88 -7.44 -3.11
C ARG A 98 4.39 -7.89 -4.49
N ASN A 99 3.08 -8.01 -4.69
CA ASN A 99 2.51 -8.38 -5.97
C ASN A 99 2.51 -7.15 -6.90
N LYS A 100 2.89 -7.36 -8.17
CA LYS A 100 2.87 -6.34 -9.23
C LYS A 100 1.47 -5.97 -9.67
N LYS A 101 0.47 -6.82 -9.35
CA LYS A 101 -0.94 -6.53 -9.59
C LYS A 101 -1.55 -5.54 -8.62
N PHE A 102 -0.94 -5.31 -7.46
CA PHE A 102 -1.36 -4.22 -6.57
C PHE A 102 -0.86 -2.88 -7.14
N ASN A 103 -1.63 -2.30 -8.06
CA ASN A 103 -1.24 -1.17 -8.90
C ASN A 103 -2.28 -0.04 -8.97
N TYR A 104 -3.40 -0.11 -8.25
CA TYR A 104 -4.35 0.96 -7.96
C TYR A 104 -4.67 1.04 -6.46
N LYS A 105 -5.25 2.16 -6.00
CA LYS A 105 -5.60 2.32 -4.57
C LYS A 105 -6.79 1.45 -4.19
N PHE A 106 -7.75 1.27 -5.09
CA PHE A 106 -8.96 0.50 -4.83
C PHE A 106 -8.68 -1.00 -4.66
N ASP A 107 -7.62 -1.54 -5.26
CA ASP A 107 -7.17 -2.94 -5.06
C ASP A 107 -7.02 -3.29 -3.58
N GLY A 108 -6.55 -2.33 -2.76
CA GLY A 108 -6.43 -2.52 -1.32
C GLY A 108 -7.75 -2.91 -0.66
N ILE A 109 -8.87 -2.30 -1.10
CA ILE A 109 -10.23 -2.65 -0.67
C ILE A 109 -10.61 -4.04 -1.19
N VAL A 110 -10.38 -4.32 -2.47
CA VAL A 110 -10.72 -5.61 -3.08
C VAL A 110 -9.97 -6.76 -2.36
N TYR A 111 -8.67 -6.63 -2.18
CA TYR A 111 -7.83 -7.65 -1.52
C TYR A 111 -8.21 -7.88 -0.05
N CYS A 112 -8.33 -6.81 0.75
CA CYS A 112 -8.72 -6.95 2.14
C CYS A 112 -10.12 -7.57 2.27
N LEU A 113 -11.07 -7.18 1.40
CA LEU A 113 -12.41 -7.78 1.39
C LEU A 113 -12.36 -9.27 1.08
N PHE A 114 -11.69 -9.70 0.02
CA PHE A 114 -11.66 -11.12 -0.35
C PHE A 114 -11.04 -11.99 0.76
N GLY A 115 -10.01 -11.49 1.46
CA GLY A 115 -9.44 -12.16 2.64
C GLY A 115 -10.44 -12.22 3.80
N SER A 116 -11.05 -11.10 4.14
CA SER A 116 -12.08 -11.03 5.20
C SER A 116 -13.29 -11.92 4.89
N MET A 117 -13.74 -12.01 3.64
CA MET A 117 -14.87 -12.85 3.25
C MET A 117 -14.55 -14.35 3.31
N GLY A 118 -13.30 -14.76 3.08
CA GLY A 118 -12.85 -16.15 3.33
C GLY A 118 -12.89 -16.51 4.81
N PHE A 119 -12.44 -15.60 5.67
CA PHE A 119 -12.56 -15.74 7.12
C PHE A 119 -14.03 -15.80 7.55
N ALA A 120 -14.82 -14.78 7.19
CA ALA A 120 -16.21 -14.61 7.60
C ALA A 120 -17.10 -15.77 7.15
N ALA A 121 -16.88 -16.33 5.95
CA ALA A 121 -17.56 -17.52 5.49
C ALA A 121 -17.25 -18.74 6.37
N THR A 122 -15.99 -18.93 6.75
CA THR A 122 -15.54 -20.04 7.61
C THR A 122 -16.08 -19.92 9.03
N GLU A 123 -16.00 -18.72 9.60
CA GLU A 123 -16.57 -18.39 10.92
C GLU A 123 -18.10 -18.60 10.90
N ASN A 124 -18.81 -18.14 9.87
CA ASN A 124 -20.25 -18.33 9.73
C ASN A 124 -20.64 -19.83 9.61
N ILE A 125 -19.86 -20.63 8.88
CA ILE A 125 -20.01 -22.10 8.86
C ILE A 125 -19.91 -22.65 10.29
N MET A 126 -18.85 -22.30 11.03
CA MET A 126 -18.64 -22.78 12.41
C MET A 126 -19.79 -22.40 13.35
N TYR A 127 -20.32 -21.18 13.26
CA TYR A 127 -21.48 -20.76 14.05
C TYR A 127 -22.74 -21.56 13.72
N LEU A 128 -23.01 -21.84 12.44
CA LEU A 128 -24.22 -22.55 12.04
C LEU A 128 -24.15 -24.06 12.36
N PHE A 129 -22.96 -24.68 12.32
CA PHE A 129 -22.77 -26.06 12.78
C PHE A 129 -22.80 -26.21 14.31
N ARG A 130 -22.54 -25.12 15.06
CA ARG A 130 -22.72 -25.07 16.52
C ARG A 130 -24.14 -24.69 16.96
N ALA A 131 -24.98 -24.21 16.03
CA ALA A 131 -26.34 -23.78 16.36
C ALA A 131 -27.28 -24.98 16.55
N ASN A 132 -28.11 -24.91 17.60
CA ASN A 132 -29.20 -25.86 17.82
C ASN A 132 -30.11 -25.96 16.58
N ALA A 133 -30.54 -27.17 16.23
CA ALA A 133 -31.19 -27.46 14.93
C ALA A 133 -32.38 -26.55 14.57
N GLY A 134 -33.20 -26.14 15.54
CA GLY A 134 -34.32 -25.22 15.34
C GLY A 134 -33.94 -23.75 15.11
N PHE A 135 -32.70 -23.36 15.40
CA PHE A 135 -32.21 -21.98 15.31
C PHE A 135 -31.27 -21.74 14.12
N VAL A 136 -30.76 -22.78 13.45
CA VAL A 136 -29.80 -22.69 12.33
C VAL A 136 -30.20 -21.64 11.28
N LEU A 137 -31.48 -21.62 10.85
CA LEU A 137 -31.96 -20.66 9.86
C LEU A 137 -31.98 -19.22 10.41
N ARG A 138 -32.42 -19.01 11.65
CA ARG A 138 -32.44 -17.69 12.30
C ARG A 138 -31.01 -17.15 12.45
N THR A 139 -30.08 -17.98 12.93
CA THR A 139 -28.66 -17.63 13.08
C THR A 139 -28.01 -17.34 11.72
N GLY A 140 -28.32 -18.12 10.69
CA GLY A 140 -27.85 -17.90 9.31
C GLY A 140 -28.32 -16.56 8.74
N ILE A 141 -29.61 -16.24 8.87
CA ILE A 141 -30.17 -14.96 8.42
C ILE A 141 -29.55 -13.79 9.20
N SER A 142 -29.48 -13.87 10.54
CA SER A 142 -28.92 -12.76 11.35
C SER A 142 -27.43 -12.54 11.07
N ARG A 143 -26.63 -13.59 10.92
CA ARG A 143 -25.20 -13.45 10.59
C ARG A 143 -24.98 -13.03 9.13
N GLY A 144 -25.83 -13.45 8.20
CA GLY A 144 -25.81 -13.01 6.80
C GLY A 144 -26.15 -11.53 6.62
N LEU A 145 -27.01 -10.97 7.47
CA LEU A 145 -27.44 -9.57 7.42
C LEU A 145 -26.63 -8.61 8.31
N LEU A 146 -25.92 -9.12 9.33
CA LEU A 146 -25.19 -8.28 10.29
C LEU A 146 -23.69 -8.59 10.32
N ALA A 147 -23.30 -9.83 10.64
CA ALA A 147 -21.90 -10.20 10.84
C ALA A 147 -21.09 -10.16 9.52
N ILE A 148 -21.63 -10.69 8.42
CA ILE A 148 -20.93 -10.68 7.13
C ILE A 148 -20.76 -9.24 6.58
N PRO A 149 -21.78 -8.36 6.60
CA PRO A 149 -21.60 -6.94 6.31
C PRO A 149 -20.60 -6.23 7.25
N ALA A 150 -20.58 -6.55 8.55
CA ALA A 150 -19.61 -5.98 9.49
C ALA A 150 -18.16 -6.37 9.13
N HIS A 151 -17.90 -7.65 8.83
CA HIS A 151 -16.59 -8.12 8.34
C HIS A 151 -16.19 -7.45 7.02
N ALA A 152 -17.16 -7.17 6.13
CA ALA A 152 -16.92 -6.44 4.89
C ALA A 152 -16.57 -4.96 5.14
N MET A 153 -17.28 -4.29 6.06
CA MET A 153 -16.95 -2.94 6.52
C MET A 153 -15.51 -2.85 7.05
N CYS A 154 -15.13 -3.71 7.99
CA CYS A 154 -13.79 -3.71 8.57
C CYS A 154 -12.72 -3.86 7.49
N ALA A 155 -12.95 -4.76 6.53
CA ALA A 155 -12.09 -4.97 5.38
C ALA A 155 -12.03 -3.78 4.41
N ILE A 156 -13.14 -3.06 4.19
CA ILE A 156 -13.19 -1.85 3.37
C ILE A 156 -12.40 -0.71 4.02
N PHE A 157 -12.53 -0.50 5.33
CA PHE A 157 -11.74 0.51 6.04
C PHE A 157 -10.25 0.15 6.06
N MET A 158 -9.91 -1.08 6.44
CA MET A 158 -8.53 -1.61 6.36
C MET A 158 -7.95 -1.40 4.96
N GLY A 159 -8.68 -1.87 3.94
CA GLY A 159 -8.26 -1.85 2.54
C GLY A 159 -8.09 -0.47 1.94
N TYR A 160 -8.93 0.50 2.33
CA TYR A 160 -8.80 1.90 1.91
C TYR A 160 -7.47 2.50 2.39
N TYR A 161 -7.13 2.33 3.66
CA TYR A 161 -5.86 2.80 4.19
C TYR A 161 -4.68 1.94 3.69
N TYR A 162 -4.89 0.66 3.40
CA TYR A 162 -3.87 -0.22 2.82
C TYR A 162 -3.48 0.20 1.40
N GLY A 163 -4.46 0.53 0.55
CA GLY A 163 -4.25 1.14 -0.77
C GLY A 163 -3.47 2.45 -0.67
N ASN A 164 -3.92 3.38 0.18
CA ASN A 164 -3.21 4.64 0.42
C ASN A 164 -1.78 4.44 0.95
N ALA A 165 -1.54 3.43 1.79
CA ALA A 165 -0.19 3.09 2.26
C ALA A 165 0.73 2.59 1.13
N LYS A 166 0.23 1.71 0.26
CA LYS A 166 0.94 1.22 -0.93
C LYS A 166 1.24 2.36 -1.91
N TYR A 167 0.28 3.27 -2.10
CA TYR A 167 0.44 4.48 -2.91
C TYR A 167 1.58 5.36 -2.36
N LEU A 168 1.50 5.82 -1.11
CA LEU A 168 2.53 6.68 -0.50
C LEU A 168 3.93 6.04 -0.54
N LYS A 169 4.01 4.72 -0.32
CA LYS A 169 5.26 3.96 -0.48
C LYS A 169 5.83 4.00 -1.90
N SER A 170 4.99 4.00 -2.94
CA SER A 170 5.44 4.11 -4.34
C SER A 170 6.06 5.48 -4.67
N TYR A 171 5.59 6.53 -3.98
CA TYR A 171 6.14 7.89 -4.03
C TYR A 171 7.36 8.11 -3.12
N GLY A 172 7.78 7.08 -2.38
CA GLY A 172 8.92 7.11 -1.46
C GLY A 172 8.59 7.50 -0.01
N ASP A 173 7.35 7.93 0.28
CA ASP A 173 6.93 8.28 1.63
C ASP A 173 6.68 7.03 2.50
N ARG A 174 7.74 6.66 3.24
CA ARG A 174 7.71 5.56 4.22
C ARG A 174 6.94 5.93 5.49
N ALA A 175 6.89 7.20 5.87
CA ALA A 175 6.25 7.65 7.10
C ALA A 175 4.73 7.63 6.95
N GLY A 176 4.19 8.24 5.90
CA GLY A 176 2.78 8.17 5.54
C GLY A 176 2.33 6.76 5.19
N CYS A 177 3.18 5.95 4.54
CA CYS A 177 2.92 4.51 4.39
C CYS A 177 2.65 3.83 5.74
N ARG A 178 3.57 3.96 6.72
CA ARG A 178 3.41 3.34 8.04
C ARG A 178 2.20 3.91 8.80
N ALA A 179 1.98 5.22 8.73
CA ALA A 179 0.84 5.88 9.38
C ALA A 179 -0.49 5.36 8.83
N ASN A 180 -0.62 5.15 7.51
CA ASN A 180 -1.84 4.61 6.92
C ASN A 180 -2.06 3.14 7.30
N LEU A 181 -1.02 2.28 7.30
CA LEU A 181 -1.15 0.90 7.79
C LEU A 181 -1.67 0.83 9.23
N ILE A 182 -1.13 1.68 10.12
CA ILE A 182 -1.57 1.75 11.53
C ILE A 182 -3.01 2.28 11.61
N ARG A 183 -3.37 3.32 10.86
CA ARG A 183 -4.75 3.88 10.84
C ARG A 183 -5.77 2.85 10.37
N GLY A 184 -5.49 2.13 9.28
CA GLY A 184 -6.37 1.07 8.77
C GLY A 184 -6.59 -0.03 9.78
N PHE A 185 -5.51 -0.52 10.41
CA PHE A 185 -5.58 -1.52 11.47
C PHE A 185 -6.41 -1.03 12.66
N VAL A 186 -6.06 0.12 13.26
CA VAL A 186 -6.75 0.64 14.45
C VAL A 186 -8.24 0.89 14.18
N ILE A 187 -8.61 1.43 13.02
CA ILE A 187 -10.02 1.70 12.67
C ILE A 187 -10.79 0.39 12.49
N ALA A 188 -10.29 -0.57 11.71
CA ALA A 188 -10.97 -1.84 11.49
C ALA A 188 -11.12 -2.65 12.80
N SER A 189 -10.04 -2.81 13.56
CA SER A 189 -10.06 -3.52 14.84
C SER A 189 -10.99 -2.86 15.86
N SER A 190 -11.09 -1.52 15.88
CA SER A 190 -12.02 -0.81 16.78
C SER A 190 -13.48 -0.95 16.36
N LEU A 191 -13.78 -0.92 15.05
CA LEU A 191 -15.14 -1.14 14.54
C LEU A 191 -15.61 -2.56 14.84
N HIS A 192 -14.74 -3.55 14.63
CA HIS A 192 -15.02 -4.95 14.93
C HIS A 192 -15.21 -5.17 16.43
N ALA A 193 -14.26 -4.72 17.25
CA ALA A 193 -14.35 -4.82 18.70
C ALA A 193 -15.59 -4.15 19.28
N PHE A 194 -16.03 -3.01 18.72
CA PHE A 194 -17.25 -2.35 19.18
C PHE A 194 -18.52 -3.12 18.80
N TYR A 195 -18.55 -3.73 17.60
CA TYR A 195 -19.62 -4.64 17.17
C TYR A 195 -19.78 -5.80 18.17
N ASP A 196 -18.68 -6.50 18.47
CA ASP A 196 -18.68 -7.63 19.40
C ASP A 196 -18.99 -7.23 20.82
N PHE A 197 -18.40 -6.13 21.31
CA PHE A 197 -18.66 -5.61 22.66
C PHE A 197 -20.16 -5.39 22.90
N CYS A 198 -20.85 -4.75 21.96
CA CYS A 198 -22.28 -4.50 22.10
C CYS A 198 -23.09 -5.80 22.16
N ILE A 199 -22.73 -6.82 21.36
CA ILE A 199 -23.41 -8.13 21.38
C ILE A 199 -23.09 -8.91 22.67
N MET A 200 -21.82 -8.92 23.11
CA MET A 200 -21.35 -9.65 24.28
C MET A 200 -21.98 -9.16 25.59
N THR A 201 -22.27 -7.86 25.71
CA THR A 201 -22.90 -7.30 26.93
C THR A 201 -24.34 -7.74 27.17
N GLN A 202 -25.05 -8.26 26.16
CA GLN A 202 -26.45 -8.75 26.23
C GLN A 202 -27.46 -7.76 26.85
N SER A 203 -27.15 -6.46 26.84
CA SER A 203 -27.98 -5.41 27.44
C SER A 203 -28.90 -4.75 26.41
N VAL A 204 -30.12 -4.39 26.83
CA VAL A 204 -31.09 -3.67 25.98
C VAL A 204 -30.52 -2.33 25.50
N ILE A 205 -29.81 -1.60 26.37
CA ILE A 205 -29.19 -0.31 26.02
C ILE A 205 -28.12 -0.51 24.94
N PHE A 206 -27.23 -1.50 25.13
CA PHE A 206 -26.21 -1.84 24.14
C PHE A 206 -26.80 -2.41 22.84
N SER A 207 -27.96 -3.06 22.89
CA SER A 207 -28.69 -3.51 21.70
C SER A 207 -29.24 -2.33 20.88
N ILE A 208 -29.72 -1.26 21.54
CA ILE A 208 -30.14 -0.02 20.86
C ILE A 208 -28.92 0.69 20.27
N ILE A 209 -27.83 0.80 21.04
CA ILE A 209 -26.55 1.37 20.56
C ILE A 209 -26.02 0.59 19.36
N PHE A 210 -26.09 -0.74 19.39
CA PHE A 210 -25.68 -1.62 18.29
C PHE A 210 -26.45 -1.34 17.00
N VAL A 211 -27.78 -1.22 17.05
CA VAL A 211 -28.59 -0.91 15.86
C VAL A 211 -28.24 0.46 15.28
N VAL A 212 -28.09 1.48 16.13
CA VAL A 212 -27.65 2.82 15.69
C VAL A 212 -26.25 2.76 15.08
N PHE A 213 -25.33 2.04 15.72
CA PHE A 213 -23.96 1.84 15.23
C PHE A 213 -23.94 1.17 13.86
N VAL A 214 -24.63 0.04 13.66
CA VAL A 214 -24.67 -0.66 12.36
C VAL A 214 -25.19 0.27 11.26
N ILE A 215 -26.31 0.97 11.47
CA ILE A 215 -26.87 1.90 10.47
C ILE A 215 -25.88 3.02 10.12
N VAL A 216 -25.26 3.63 11.13
CA VAL A 216 -24.28 4.71 10.93
C VAL A 216 -23.03 4.18 10.22
N ALA A 217 -22.54 3.02 10.62
CA ALA A 217 -21.32 2.41 10.11
C ALA A 217 -21.49 1.89 8.67
N ASP A 218 -22.66 1.37 8.30
CA ASP A 218 -23.02 1.04 6.92
C ASP A 218 -23.04 2.28 6.02
N VAL A 219 -23.66 3.38 6.49
CA VAL A 219 -23.66 4.66 5.76
C VAL A 219 -22.23 5.20 5.55
N PHE A 220 -21.38 5.11 6.58
CA PHE A 220 -19.97 5.48 6.45
C PHE A 220 -19.19 4.54 5.51
N THR A 221 -19.47 3.24 5.53
CA THR A 221 -18.87 2.24 4.63
C THR A 221 -19.22 2.52 3.17
N ILE A 222 -20.50 2.74 2.87
CA ILE A 222 -20.97 3.09 1.51
C ILE A 222 -20.32 4.39 1.03
N ARG A 223 -20.29 5.43 1.88
CA ARG A 223 -19.59 6.69 1.58
C ARG A 223 -18.09 6.46 1.32
N ARG A 224 -17.43 5.61 2.12
CA ARG A 224 -16.00 5.30 1.96
C ARG A 224 -15.71 4.58 0.64
N VAL A 225 -16.55 3.63 0.22
CA VAL A 225 -16.43 2.98 -1.10
C VAL A 225 -16.61 4.00 -2.23
N ILE A 226 -17.61 4.90 -2.12
CA ILE A 226 -17.84 5.95 -3.13
C ILE A 226 -16.65 6.92 -3.22
N MET A 227 -16.06 7.31 -2.09
CA MET A 227 -14.85 8.15 -2.04
C MET A 227 -13.64 7.41 -2.62
N ALA A 228 -13.39 6.18 -2.19
CA ALA A 228 -12.27 5.37 -2.67
C ALA A 228 -12.26 5.20 -4.19
N LYS A 229 -13.44 5.05 -4.82
CA LYS A 229 -13.59 4.99 -6.29
C LYS A 229 -13.30 6.30 -7.02
N LYS A 230 -13.40 7.45 -6.34
CA LYS A 230 -13.07 8.78 -6.89
C LYS A 230 -11.60 9.13 -6.69
N GLU A 231 -11.03 8.68 -5.58
CA GLU A 231 -9.63 8.85 -5.19
C GLU A 231 -8.71 7.76 -5.80
N ASP A 232 -9.28 6.85 -6.60
CA ASP A 232 -8.59 5.69 -7.14
C ASP A 232 -7.57 6.08 -8.21
N GLU A 233 -6.30 5.92 -7.87
CA GLU A 233 -5.17 6.37 -8.67
C GLU A 233 -4.18 5.21 -8.89
N LYS A 234 -3.58 5.21 -10.08
CA LYS A 234 -2.57 4.23 -10.45
C LYS A 234 -1.27 4.45 -9.68
N MET A 235 -0.72 3.37 -9.16
CA MET A 235 0.59 3.31 -8.53
C MET A 235 1.64 2.89 -9.55
N TYR A 236 2.79 3.56 -9.54
CA TYR A 236 3.93 3.22 -10.38
C TYR A 236 5.02 2.57 -9.53
N GLU A 237 5.52 1.39 -9.93
CA GLU A 237 6.64 0.79 -9.19
C GLU A 237 7.87 1.72 -9.25
N ALA A 238 8.68 1.69 -8.18
CA ALA A 238 9.80 2.61 -7.99
C ALA A 238 10.77 2.78 -9.18
N PRO A 239 11.01 1.82 -10.10
CA PRO A 239 11.79 2.07 -11.31
C PRO A 239 11.15 3.09 -12.25
N GLN A 240 9.83 3.00 -12.47
CA GLN A 240 9.08 3.94 -13.32
C GLN A 240 9.02 5.31 -12.68
N TYR A 241 8.71 5.37 -11.38
CA TYR A 241 8.68 6.64 -10.66
C TYR A 241 10.07 7.31 -10.58
N ARG A 242 11.15 6.53 -10.50
CA ARG A 242 12.53 7.02 -10.60
C ARG A 242 12.85 7.59 -11.99
N GLN A 243 12.32 7.03 -13.08
CA GLN A 243 12.50 7.61 -14.42
C GLN A 243 11.85 9.00 -14.52
N TYR A 244 10.60 9.16 -14.04
CA TYR A 244 9.93 10.46 -14.01
C TYR A 244 10.61 11.46 -13.05
N TRP A 245 11.05 11.01 -11.87
CA TRP A 245 11.79 11.87 -10.94
C TRP A 245 13.15 12.30 -11.46
N VAL A 246 13.92 11.42 -12.08
CA VAL A 246 15.22 11.75 -12.68
C VAL A 246 15.05 12.65 -13.91
N ALA A 247 13.95 12.53 -14.65
CA ALA A 247 13.64 13.41 -15.78
C ALA A 247 13.19 14.82 -15.33
N ALA A 248 12.40 14.92 -14.25
CA ALA A 248 11.91 16.20 -13.72
C ALA A 248 12.89 16.90 -12.76
N ASN A 249 13.74 16.13 -12.08
CA ASN A 249 14.79 16.58 -11.17
C ASN A 249 16.03 15.67 -11.37
N PRO A 250 16.91 15.98 -12.34
CA PRO A 250 18.15 15.23 -12.51
C PRO A 250 18.98 15.33 -11.23
N TYR A 251 19.20 14.18 -10.58
CA TYR A 251 19.81 14.10 -9.27
C TYR A 251 21.25 14.62 -9.31
N GLN A 252 21.48 15.85 -8.85
CA GLN A 252 22.82 16.36 -8.59
C GLN A 252 23.26 15.91 -7.18
N PRO A 253 24.26 15.02 -7.05
CA PRO A 253 24.70 14.56 -5.75
C PRO A 253 25.45 15.67 -5.01
N TYR A 254 24.95 16.05 -3.84
CA TYR A 254 25.62 16.98 -2.95
C TYR A 254 26.98 16.40 -2.51
N GLY A 255 28.08 17.06 -2.86
CA GLY A 255 29.44 16.61 -2.53
C GLY A 255 30.10 15.62 -3.50
N GLY A 256 29.58 15.45 -4.72
CA GLY A 256 30.34 14.81 -5.82
C GLY A 256 30.41 13.28 -5.84
N TYR A 257 29.80 12.59 -4.88
CA TYR A 257 29.74 11.12 -4.88
C TYR A 257 28.64 10.60 -5.81
N GLN A 258 28.99 9.70 -6.73
CA GLN A 258 27.99 9.00 -7.57
C GLN A 258 27.05 8.15 -6.71
N ALA A 259 25.75 8.24 -6.98
CA ALA A 259 24.76 7.40 -6.30
C ALA A 259 24.96 5.91 -6.66
N PRO A 260 24.85 4.96 -5.70
CA PRO A 260 25.06 3.54 -6.00
C PRO A 260 24.10 3.02 -7.07
N THR A 261 24.64 2.56 -8.20
CA THR A 261 23.88 2.00 -9.32
C THR A 261 23.34 0.62 -8.99
N TYR A 262 22.14 0.57 -8.40
CA TYR A 262 21.38 -0.67 -8.23
C TYR A 262 20.43 -0.89 -9.42
N GLY A 263 20.85 -1.76 -10.34
CA GLY A 263 20.12 -2.09 -11.57
C GLY A 263 20.42 -1.13 -12.72
N GLY A 264 21.16 -1.60 -13.72
CA GLY A 264 21.59 -0.79 -14.85
C GLY A 264 20.45 -0.38 -15.78
N TYR A 265 20.20 0.92 -15.86
CA TYR A 265 19.52 1.56 -16.99
C TYR A 265 20.29 2.82 -17.35
N THR A 266 21.16 2.72 -18.35
CA THR A 266 21.70 3.89 -19.04
C THR A 266 20.58 4.47 -19.92
N ALA A 267 20.26 5.74 -19.73
CA ALA A 267 19.29 6.43 -20.58
C ALA A 267 19.87 6.58 -21.99
N PRO A 268 19.11 6.27 -23.07
CA PRO A 268 19.56 6.57 -24.42
C PRO A 268 19.65 8.08 -24.62
N ASN A 269 20.77 8.54 -25.14
CA ASN A 269 21.03 9.94 -25.45
C ASN A 269 20.07 10.41 -26.58
N GLN A 270 18.98 11.09 -26.24
CA GLN A 270 18.09 11.71 -27.22
C GLN A 270 18.67 13.06 -27.65
N GLY A 271 19.48 13.04 -28.70
CA GLY A 271 19.84 14.25 -29.41
C GLY A 271 18.61 14.91 -30.06
N SER A 272 18.61 16.23 -30.13
CA SER A 272 17.71 17.00 -31.00
C SER A 272 18.43 18.22 -31.59
N PRO A 273 18.02 18.69 -32.77
CA PRO A 273 19.00 19.13 -33.76
C PRO A 273 18.99 20.63 -34.02
N TYR A 274 20.16 21.27 -33.98
CA TYR A 274 20.38 22.59 -34.59
C TYR A 274 21.70 22.64 -35.35
N GLN A 275 21.57 22.71 -36.67
CA GLN A 275 22.51 23.22 -37.68
C GLN A 275 21.71 24.24 -38.53
N PRO A 276 22.30 25.15 -39.34
CA PRO A 276 23.66 25.08 -39.94
C PRO A 276 24.42 26.45 -39.94
N GLN A 277 25.39 26.56 -40.88
CA GLN A 277 26.25 27.71 -41.27
C GLN A 277 27.62 27.76 -40.54
N GLY A 278 28.77 27.81 -41.23
CA GLY A 278 29.06 27.74 -42.67
C GLY A 278 30.54 28.04 -43.00
N ALA A 279 30.89 27.97 -44.29
CA ALA A 279 32.16 28.42 -44.93
C ALA A 279 33.44 27.54 -44.82
N GLN A 280 33.95 27.19 -46.03
CA GLN A 280 35.36 27.25 -46.50
C GLN A 280 36.47 26.49 -45.72
N GLY A 281 37.33 25.67 -46.34
CA GLY A 281 37.47 25.24 -47.75
C GLY A 281 38.82 24.54 -47.99
N GLY A 282 39.06 24.01 -49.21
CA GLY A 282 40.40 23.61 -49.67
C GLY A 282 40.75 22.11 -49.68
N GLN A 283 40.79 21.53 -50.89
CA GLN A 283 41.57 20.34 -51.27
C GLN A 283 43.03 20.79 -51.64
N PRO A 284 44.00 19.98 -52.15
CA PRO A 284 43.92 18.61 -52.71
C PRO A 284 45.14 17.66 -52.52
N MET A 285 45.07 16.48 -53.18
CA MET A 285 46.13 15.48 -53.47
C MET A 285 46.64 14.67 -52.25
N GLY A 286 46.98 13.37 -52.33
CA GLY A 286 46.94 12.32 -53.36
C GLY A 286 47.50 11.01 -52.74
N GLN A 287 47.44 9.81 -53.33
CA GLN A 287 46.97 9.30 -54.64
C GLN A 287 46.33 7.89 -54.45
N SER A 288 46.14 7.10 -55.53
CA SER A 288 45.79 5.66 -55.51
C SER A 288 47.02 4.82 -55.92
N PRO A 289 47.09 3.50 -55.62
CA PRO A 289 46.59 2.53 -56.60
C PRO A 289 45.95 1.22 -56.06
N TYR A 290 44.93 0.73 -56.80
CA TYR A 290 44.56 -0.66 -57.09
C TYR A 290 44.47 -1.78 -56.01
N GLN A 291 43.22 -2.21 -55.79
CA GLN A 291 42.66 -3.60 -55.73
C GLN A 291 43.61 -4.84 -55.79
N PRO A 292 43.28 -5.94 -55.08
CA PRO A 292 42.23 -6.88 -55.58
C PRO A 292 41.28 -7.51 -54.54
N GLN A 293 40.42 -8.41 -55.04
CA GLN A 293 39.23 -9.02 -54.43
C GLN A 293 39.53 -10.30 -53.61
N GLY A 294 38.61 -10.72 -52.72
CA GLY A 294 38.51 -12.13 -52.28
C GLY A 294 38.03 -12.35 -50.82
N MET A 295 36.86 -12.97 -50.65
CA MET A 295 36.38 -13.59 -49.39
C MET A 295 37.31 -14.78 -48.98
N PRO A 296 37.39 -15.27 -47.69
CA PRO A 296 36.22 -15.58 -46.84
C PRO A 296 36.37 -15.65 -45.27
N VAL A 297 35.20 -15.78 -44.59
CA VAL A 297 34.86 -16.69 -43.45
C VAL A 297 35.71 -16.78 -42.14
N GLN A 298 35.03 -16.50 -41.01
CA GLN A 298 35.16 -17.00 -39.60
C GLN A 298 36.45 -16.82 -38.74
N GLY A 299 36.28 -16.36 -37.48
CA GLY A 299 36.68 -17.18 -36.31
C GLY A 299 37.72 -16.74 -35.25
N MET A 300 37.50 -15.66 -34.49
CA MET A 300 38.08 -15.37 -33.14
C MET A 300 39.66 -15.40 -32.97
N PRO A 301 40.29 -15.39 -31.77
CA PRO A 301 40.88 -14.13 -31.22
C PRO A 301 42.32 -14.21 -30.61
N GLN A 302 43.01 -13.08 -30.46
CA GLN A 302 44.06 -12.77 -29.41
C GLN A 302 44.50 -11.27 -29.55
N GLN A 303 44.57 -10.46 -28.48
CA GLN A 303 45.74 -10.17 -27.60
C GLN A 303 46.97 -9.58 -28.33
N ASN A 304 47.70 -8.53 -27.87
CA ASN A 304 47.62 -7.64 -26.69
C ASN A 304 48.60 -6.41 -26.87
N GLN A 305 48.58 -5.41 -25.97
CA GLN A 305 49.63 -4.35 -25.72
C GLN A 305 49.79 -3.22 -26.79
N GLY A 306 50.06 -1.93 -26.47
CA GLY A 306 50.10 -1.20 -25.18
C GLY A 306 50.67 0.26 -25.27
N MET A 307 50.51 1.07 -24.21
CA MET A 307 51.09 2.42 -23.94
C MET A 307 50.51 3.66 -24.69
N PRO A 308 50.75 4.92 -24.22
CA PRO A 308 50.48 5.48 -22.87
C PRO A 308 49.72 6.85 -22.90
N GLU A 309 49.19 7.31 -21.75
CA GLU A 309 48.49 8.61 -21.61
C GLU A 309 49.43 9.83 -21.42
N PRO A 310 49.09 11.01 -22.00
CA PRO A 310 49.53 12.32 -21.53
C PRO A 310 48.40 13.10 -20.83
N GLN A 311 48.76 13.83 -19.77
CA GLN A 311 47.85 14.49 -18.83
C GLN A 311 47.24 15.80 -19.38
N MET A 312 45.95 16.03 -19.12
CA MET A 312 45.33 17.37 -19.26
C MET A 312 45.17 18.05 -17.90
N GLN A 313 45.63 19.31 -17.83
CA GLN A 313 45.51 20.15 -16.63
C GLN A 313 44.06 20.56 -16.38
N GLN A 314 43.62 20.49 -15.12
CA GLN A 314 42.26 20.88 -14.73
C GLN A 314 42.15 22.43 -14.60
N PRO A 315 41.09 23.05 -15.13
CA PRO A 315 40.79 24.45 -14.83
C PRO A 315 40.23 24.58 -13.40
N VAL A 316 40.73 25.56 -12.66
CA VAL A 316 40.24 25.90 -11.30
C VAL A 316 38.84 26.50 -11.40
N MET A 317 37.85 25.88 -10.75
CA MET A 317 36.52 26.47 -10.59
C MET A 317 36.43 27.30 -9.29
N PRO A 318 35.66 28.41 -9.25
CA PRO A 318 35.51 29.20 -8.02
C PRO A 318 34.77 28.42 -6.92
N GLU A 319 35.19 28.59 -5.65
CA GLU A 319 34.39 28.14 -4.50
C GLU A 319 33.02 28.85 -4.50
N PRO A 320 31.91 28.16 -4.21
CA PRO A 320 30.63 28.82 -3.98
C PRO A 320 30.71 29.65 -2.70
N ASP A 321 30.39 30.94 -2.82
CA ASP A 321 30.52 31.92 -1.75
C ASP A 321 29.72 31.50 -0.49
N ARG A 322 30.37 31.57 0.68
CA ARG A 322 29.82 31.06 1.94
C ARG A 322 28.77 31.98 2.55
N ASP A 323 28.64 33.20 2.00
CA ASP A 323 27.91 34.31 2.60
C ASP A 323 26.60 34.65 1.86
N MET A 324 25.86 33.64 1.37
CA MET A 324 24.46 33.87 1.00
C MET A 324 23.62 34.24 2.22
N LEU A 325 23.10 35.46 2.20
CA LEU A 325 22.26 36.06 3.24
C LEU A 325 20.82 36.21 2.75
N ILE A 326 19.85 35.89 3.62
CA ILE A 326 18.41 36.00 3.35
C ILE A 326 17.80 37.09 4.24
N ARG A 327 16.92 37.94 3.68
CA ARG A 327 16.16 38.94 4.45
C ARG A 327 14.86 38.34 4.96
N CYS A 328 14.52 38.60 6.22
CA CYS A 328 13.23 38.22 6.77
C CYS A 328 12.08 38.99 6.09
N PRO A 329 11.02 38.31 5.60
CA PRO A 329 9.89 38.98 4.98
C PRO A 329 9.02 39.77 5.98
N VAL A 330 9.18 39.55 7.29
CA VAL A 330 8.37 40.18 8.34
C VAL A 330 9.03 41.44 8.92
N CYS A 331 10.33 41.41 9.22
CA CYS A 331 11.05 42.54 9.83
C CYS A 331 12.23 43.09 8.99
N GLY A 332 12.53 42.50 7.83
CA GLY A 332 13.62 42.94 6.93
C GLY A 332 15.05 42.60 7.37
N GLU A 333 15.22 41.99 8.55
CA GLU A 333 16.53 41.63 9.13
C GLU A 333 17.27 40.60 8.28
N VAL A 334 18.59 40.81 8.12
CA VAL A 334 19.47 39.96 7.31
C VAL A 334 19.98 38.79 8.16
N ASN A 335 19.71 37.57 7.72
CA ASN A 335 20.07 36.32 8.39
C ASN A 335 20.92 35.46 7.43
N SER A 336 21.70 34.51 7.96
CA SER A 336 22.35 33.49 7.11
C SER A 336 21.29 32.62 6.44
N PHE A 337 21.51 32.22 5.17
CA PHE A 337 20.61 31.32 4.44
C PHE A 337 20.29 30.01 5.20
N LYS A 338 21.20 29.55 6.07
CA LYS A 338 21.03 28.35 6.92
C LYS A 338 20.10 28.54 8.13
N ALA A 339 19.63 29.77 8.41
CA ALA A 339 18.71 30.04 9.51
C ALA A 339 17.27 29.68 9.13
N PHE A 340 16.60 28.87 9.94
CA PHE A 340 15.18 28.53 9.75
C PHE A 340 14.22 29.60 10.31
N PHE A 341 14.69 30.39 11.29
CA PHE A 341 13.94 31.44 11.98
C PHE A 341 14.76 32.73 12.06
N CYS A 342 14.09 33.86 11.95
CA CYS A 342 14.69 35.20 12.05
C CYS A 342 15.13 35.50 13.49
N ARG A 343 16.34 36.04 13.68
CA ARG A 343 16.88 36.30 15.03
C ARG A 343 16.11 37.35 15.83
N GLY A 344 15.66 38.44 15.21
CA GLY A 344 14.99 39.56 15.87
C GLY A 344 13.47 39.41 16.05
N CYS A 345 12.77 38.65 15.20
CA CYS A 345 11.31 38.50 15.28
C CYS A 345 10.79 37.05 15.37
N GLY A 346 11.65 36.03 15.26
CA GLY A 346 11.27 34.62 15.34
C GLY A 346 10.48 34.05 14.14
N ALA A 347 10.12 34.87 13.14
CA ALA A 347 9.39 34.41 11.96
C ALA A 347 10.19 33.38 11.13
N SER A 348 9.51 32.41 10.51
CA SER A 348 10.17 31.44 9.64
C SER A 348 10.69 32.10 8.36
N LEU A 349 11.90 31.72 7.94
CA LEU A 349 12.59 32.30 6.77
C LEU A 349 12.38 31.49 5.48
N HIS A 350 11.85 30.27 5.58
CA HIS A 350 11.72 29.30 4.47
C HIS A 350 10.26 28.83 4.31
N GLN A 351 9.32 29.78 4.27
CA GLN A 351 7.91 29.54 3.96
C GLN A 351 7.40 30.44 2.84
N LEU A 352 7.57 29.97 1.60
CA LEU A 352 6.70 30.20 0.45
C LEU A 352 6.65 28.89 -0.36
#